data_AF-A0A1Q7HKW8-F1
#
_entry.id   AF-A0A1Q7HKW8-F1
#
_cell.length_a   1.000
_cell.length_b   1.000
_cell.length_c   1.000
_cell.angle_alpha   90.00
_cell.angle_beta   90.00
_cell.angle_gamma   90.00
#
_symmetry.space_group_name_H-M   'P 1'
#
loop_
_entity.id
_entity.type
_entity.pdbx_description
1 polymer ?
#
loop_
_entity_poly.entity_id
_entity_poly.type
_entity_poly.pdbx_seq_one_letter_code
_entity_poly.pdbx_strand_id
1 'polypeptide(L)'
;MAVALGGATLVFALALGGAGRDVPRRTLLEAALSYERTFWAGVGLLAMTGVGNLATFGAGLAPPESAWGATFLVKLSGVIAVAALSVPRTLAVAQLVAREIPLDRSRLRTTLRVLYGTTAGALAGILALAVWLAHR
;
A
#
# COMPACT_ATOMS: atom_id res chain seq x y z
N MET A 1 -0.41 -8.79 -2.67
CA MET A 1 -1.49 -7.87 -3.08
C MET A 1 -2.70 -7.90 -2.16
N ALA A 2 -3.16 -9.05 -1.69
CA ALA A 2 -4.32 -9.15 -0.79
C ALA A 2 -4.24 -8.23 0.44
N VAL A 3 -3.10 -8.21 1.15
CA VAL A 3 -2.90 -7.31 2.30
C VAL A 3 -2.86 -5.84 1.86
N ALA A 4 -2.06 -5.51 0.84
CA ALA A 4 -1.85 -4.13 0.42
C ALA A 4 -3.13 -3.47 -0.11
N LEU A 5 -3.83 -4.14 -1.03
CA LEU A 5 -5.06 -3.66 -1.65
C LEU A 5 -6.26 -3.91 -0.74
N GLY A 6 -6.48 -5.16 -0.33
CA GLY A 6 -7.64 -5.54 0.49
C GLY A 6 -7.64 -4.87 1.86
N GLY A 7 -6.49 -4.71 2.49
CA GLY A 7 -6.36 -3.96 3.75
C GLY A 7 -6.62 -2.46 3.57
N ALA A 8 -6.14 -1.85 2.48
CA ALA A 8 -6.44 -0.45 2.18
C ALA A 8 -7.93 -0.25 1.90
N THR A 9 -8.55 -1.13 1.11
CA THR A 9 -9.97 -1.12 0.83
C THR A 9 -10.80 -1.35 2.09
N LEU A 10 -10.38 -2.22 3.00
CA LEU A 10 -11.05 -2.45 4.27
C LEU A 10 -11.05 -1.18 5.14
N VAL A 11 -9.89 -0.54 5.33
CA VAL A 11 -9.81 0.70 6.12
C VAL A 11 -10.61 1.82 5.44
N PHE A 12 -10.57 1.91 4.12
CA PHE A 12 -11.40 2.84 3.34
C PHE A 12 -12.91 2.59 3.54
N ALA A 13 -13.35 1.34 3.48
CA ALA A 13 -14.76 0.95 3.68
C ALA A 13 -15.23 1.24 5.11
N LEU A 14 -14.40 0.97 6.11
CA LEU A 14 -14.66 1.34 7.50
C LEU A 14 -14.76 2.85 7.67
N ALA A 15 -13.89 3.61 7.00
CA ALA A 15 -13.92 5.06 7.03
C ALA A 15 -15.15 5.63 6.33
N LEU A 16 -15.63 5.01 5.24
CA LEU A 16 -16.84 5.38 4.49
C LEU A 16 -18.12 5.37 5.33
N GLY A 17 -18.19 4.56 6.40
CA GLY A 17 -19.27 4.59 7.38
C GLY A 17 -20.66 4.50 6.74
N GLY A 18 -21.13 3.29 6.45
CA GLY A 18 -22.48 3.07 5.95
C GLY A 18 -23.56 3.40 6.99
N ALA A 19 -24.75 3.80 6.52
CA ALA A 19 -25.93 4.07 7.35
C ALA A 19 -26.16 2.92 8.35
N GLY A 20 -25.84 3.15 9.63
CA GLY A 20 -26.04 2.18 10.72
C GLY A 20 -24.79 1.54 11.34
N ARG A 21 -23.57 1.70 10.78
CA ARG A 21 -22.33 1.18 11.40
C ARG A 21 -21.44 2.31 11.88
N ASP A 22 -21.72 2.82 13.09
CA ASP A 22 -20.88 3.82 13.71
C ASP A 22 -19.66 3.14 14.37
N VAL A 23 -18.61 2.93 13.58
CA VAL A 23 -17.36 2.31 14.09
C VAL A 23 -16.68 3.30 15.04
N PRO A 24 -16.31 2.87 16.27
CA PRO A 24 -15.61 3.72 17.23
C PRO A 24 -14.28 4.23 16.67
N ARG A 25 -13.91 5.46 17.05
CA ARG A 25 -12.62 6.09 16.67
C ARG A 25 -11.43 5.17 16.94
N ARG A 26 -11.43 4.53 18.12
CA ARG A 26 -10.36 3.63 18.55
C ARG A 26 -10.20 2.43 17.61
N THR A 27 -11.30 1.76 17.28
CA THR A 27 -11.31 0.61 16.37
C THR A 27 -10.84 0.99 14.96
N LEU A 28 -11.21 2.18 14.45
CA LEU A 28 -10.74 2.70 13.17
C LEU A 28 -9.22 2.91 13.15
N LEU A 29 -8.66 3.50 14.22
CA LEU A 29 -7.22 3.71 14.34
C LEU A 29 -6.44 2.41 14.54
N GLU A 30 -6.97 1.47 15.33
CA GLU A 30 -6.39 0.15 15.51
C GLU A 30 -6.35 -0.64 14.20
N ALA A 31 -7.41 -0.58 13.39
CA ALA A 31 -7.44 -1.19 12.06
C ALA A 31 -6.41 -0.56 11.11
N ALA A 32 -6.31 0.77 11.09
CA ALA A 32 -5.30 1.50 10.32
C ALA A 32 -3.88 1.10 10.73
N LEU A 33 -3.57 1.06 12.03
CA LEU A 33 -2.27 0.66 12.56
C LEU A 33 -1.92 -0.79 12.24
N SER A 34 -2.88 -1.71 12.37
CA SER A 34 -2.70 -3.11 12.04
C SER A 34 -2.33 -3.26 10.56
N TYR A 35 -3.07 -2.58 9.69
CA TYR A 35 -2.78 -2.54 8.26
C TYR A 35 -1.38 -2.01 7.96
N GLU A 36 -0.96 -0.88 8.56
CA GLU A 36 0.37 -0.30 8.31
C GLU A 36 1.49 -1.28 8.70
N ARG A 37 1.36 -1.97 9.84
CA ARG A 37 2.34 -2.99 10.27
C ARG A 37 2.41 -4.15 9.28
N THR A 38 1.27 -4.72 8.91
CA THR A 38 1.25 -5.87 7.99
C THR A 38 1.71 -5.47 6.59
N PHE A 39 1.42 -4.24 6.15
CA PHE A 39 1.92 -3.68 4.90
C PHE A 39 3.45 -3.65 4.88
N TRP A 40 4.08 -3.06 5.90
CA TRP A 40 5.54 -2.99 5.98
C TRP A 40 6.21 -4.34 6.18
N ALA A 41 5.60 -5.26 6.95
CA ALA A 41 6.06 -6.64 7.04
C ALA A 41 6.06 -7.32 5.65
N GLY A 42 5.01 -7.11 4.86
CA GLY A 42 4.93 -7.61 3.49
C GLY A 42 5.99 -7.00 2.56
N VAL A 43 6.23 -5.70 2.65
CA VAL A 43 7.31 -5.02 1.90
C VAL A 43 8.68 -5.58 2.28
N GLY A 44 8.95 -5.75 3.57
CA GLY A 44 10.20 -6.34 4.05
C GLY A 44 10.41 -7.77 3.52
N LEU A 45 9.37 -8.60 3.59
CA LEU A 45 9.42 -9.96 3.06
C LEU A 45 9.68 -9.99 1.55
N LEU A 46 9.01 -9.12 0.78
CA LEU A 46 9.23 -8.99 -0.66
C LEU A 46 10.65 -8.52 -0.98
N ALA A 47 11.21 -7.60 -0.19
CA ALA A 47 12.58 -7.14 -0.38
C ALA A 47 13.58 -8.26 -0.08
N MET A 48 13.44 -8.96 1.04
CA MET A 48 14.35 -10.06 1.41
C MET A 48 14.32 -11.20 0.39
N THR A 49 13.12 -11.61 -0.04
CA THR A 49 12.96 -12.70 -1.03
C THR A 49 13.35 -12.25 -2.45
N GLY A 50 13.02 -11.01 -2.83
CA GLY A 50 13.36 -10.45 -4.13
C GLY A 50 14.86 -10.26 -4.32
N VAL A 51 15.57 -9.73 -3.31
CA VAL A 51 17.03 -9.58 -3.34
C VAL A 51 17.71 -10.94 -3.38
N GLY A 52 17.24 -11.91 -2.58
CA GLY A 52 17.75 -13.28 -2.62
C GLY A 52 17.60 -13.92 -4.00
N ASN A 53 16.41 -13.83 -4.60
CA ASN A 53 16.17 -14.35 -5.94
C ASN A 53 17.03 -13.67 -7.01
N LEU A 54 17.23 -12.36 -6.92
CA LEU A 54 18.11 -11.62 -7.82
C LEU A 54 19.58 -12.00 -7.63
N ALA A 55 20.03 -12.24 -6.39
CA ALA A 55 21.40 -12.67 -6.13
C ALA A 55 21.66 -14.10 -6.68
N THR A 56 20.68 -15.00 -6.57
CA THR A 56 20.83 -16.39 -7.04
C THR A 56 20.65 -16.54 -8.54
N PHE A 57 19.68 -15.86 -9.15
CA PHE A 57 19.31 -16.05 -10.56
C PHE A 57 19.70 -14.87 -11.47
N GLY A 58 20.20 -13.77 -10.91
CA GLY A 58 20.45 -12.52 -11.63
C GLY A 58 21.53 -12.61 -12.70
N ALA A 59 22.54 -13.44 -12.50
CA ALA A 59 23.66 -13.59 -13.45
C ALA A 59 23.24 -14.20 -14.80
N GLY A 60 22.11 -14.91 -14.85
CA GLY A 60 21.55 -15.49 -16.07
C GLY A 60 20.42 -14.67 -16.71
N LEU A 61 20.09 -13.51 -16.14
CA LEU A 61 19.00 -12.67 -16.65
C LEU A 61 19.44 -11.91 -17.90
N ALA A 62 18.49 -11.70 -18.81
CA ALA A 62 18.71 -10.87 -19.98
C ALA A 62 19.13 -9.44 -19.57
N PRO A 63 20.02 -8.78 -20.33
CA PRO A 63 20.51 -7.46 -19.98
C PRO A 63 19.35 -6.45 -19.83
N PRO A 64 19.52 -5.38 -19.03
CA PRO A 64 18.47 -4.38 -18.77
C PRO A 64 17.88 -3.74 -20.03
N GLU A 65 18.69 -3.69 -21.09
CA GLU A 65 18.37 -3.11 -22.40
C GLU A 65 17.46 -4.01 -23.25
N SER A 66 17.28 -5.28 -22.84
CA SER A 66 16.33 -6.19 -23.48
C SER A 66 14.89 -5.82 -23.11
N ALA A 67 13.93 -6.19 -23.98
CA ALA A 67 12.51 -5.99 -23.70
C ALA A 67 12.06 -6.62 -22.36
N TRP A 68 12.66 -7.76 -22.00
CA TRP A 68 12.45 -8.42 -20.72
C TRP A 68 13.01 -7.60 -19.54
N GLY A 69 14.25 -7.12 -19.66
CA GLY A 69 14.92 -6.30 -18.66
C GLY A 69 14.20 -4.97 -18.40
N ALA A 70 13.74 -4.31 -19.47
CA ALA A 70 12.94 -3.10 -19.38
C ALA A 70 11.61 -3.34 -18.63
N THR A 71 10.90 -4.43 -18.96
CA THR A 71 9.66 -4.81 -18.28
C THR A 71 9.89 -5.12 -16.79
N PHE A 72 10.99 -5.79 -16.47
CA PHE A 72 11.39 -6.05 -15.10
C PHE A 72 11.67 -4.76 -14.33
N LEU A 73 12.44 -3.83 -14.92
CA LEU A 73 12.73 -2.53 -14.31
C LEU A 73 11.47 -1.70 -14.06
N VAL A 74 10.51 -1.71 -14.99
CA VAL A 74 9.21 -1.04 -14.81
C VAL A 74 8.44 -1.63 -13.62
N LYS A 75 8.41 -2.96 -13.50
CA LYS A 75 7.74 -3.63 -12.37
C LYS A 75 8.44 -3.30 -11.04
N LEU A 76 9.77 -3.35 -11.01
CA LEU A 76 10.56 -3.06 -9.81
C LEU A 76 10.41 -1.61 -9.37
N SER A 77 10.53 -0.67 -10.30
CA SER A 77 10.32 0.75 -10.03
C SER A 77 8.90 1.05 -9.56
N GLY A 78 7.89 0.36 -10.10
CA GLY A 78 6.51 0.41 -9.59
C GLY A 78 6.40 0.00 -8.12
N VAL A 79 7.04 -1.10 -7.72
CA VAL A 79 7.05 -1.56 -6.31
C VAL A 79 7.76 -0.54 -5.40
N ILE A 80 8.91 -0.01 -5.84
CA ILE A 80 9.67 1.00 -5.09
C ILE A 80 8.84 2.28 -4.93
N ALA A 81 8.19 2.74 -6.00
CA ALA A 81 7.33 3.92 -5.96
C ALA A 81 6.17 3.74 -4.98
N VAL A 82 5.51 2.58 -4.96
CA VAL A 82 4.47 2.25 -3.99
C VAL A 82 5.01 2.31 -2.56
N ALA A 83 6.17 1.71 -2.30
CA ALA A 83 6.78 1.73 -0.97
C ALA A 83 7.10 3.17 -0.54
N ALA A 84 7.72 3.97 -1.41
CA ALA A 84 8.07 5.36 -1.14
C ALA A 84 6.83 6.23 -0.88
N LEU A 85 5.79 6.12 -1.71
CA LEU A 85 4.53 6.85 -1.54
C LEU A 85 3.73 6.40 -0.30
N SER A 86 3.99 5.19 0.21
CA SER A 86 3.36 4.70 1.45
C SER A 86 3.99 5.26 2.73
N VAL A 87 5.22 5.78 2.66
CA VAL A 87 5.90 6.44 3.80
C VAL A 87 5.12 7.64 4.34
N PRO A 88 4.75 8.67 3.54
CA PRO A 88 4.01 9.82 4.06
C PRO A 88 2.64 9.43 4.63
N ARG A 89 1.98 8.41 4.06
CA ARG A 89 0.74 7.84 4.61
C ARG A 89 0.98 7.24 6.01
N THR A 90 2.02 6.42 6.14
CA THR A 90 2.38 5.78 7.43
C THR A 90 2.69 6.85 8.48
N LEU A 91 3.45 7.89 8.10
CA LEU A 91 3.77 9.02 8.99
C LEU A 91 2.51 9.83 9.37
N ALA A 92 1.58 10.04 8.44
CA ALA A 92 0.32 10.71 8.72
C ALA A 92 -0.53 9.90 9.71
N VAL A 93 -0.64 8.58 9.54
CA VAL A 93 -1.33 7.69 10.48
C VAL A 93 -0.64 7.69 11.84
N ALA A 94 0.69 7.59 11.89
CA ALA A 94 1.46 7.65 13.14
C ALA A 94 1.24 8.97 13.88
N GLN A 95 1.21 10.10 13.16
CA GLN A 95 0.90 11.40 13.73
C GLN A 95 -0.54 11.48 14.26
N LEU A 96 -1.53 10.92 13.55
CA LEU A 96 -2.92 10.88 14.01
C LEU A 96 -3.11 10.05 15.29
N VAL A 97 -2.24 9.06 15.51
CA VAL A 97 -2.22 8.21 16.71
C VAL A 97 -1.47 8.89 17.85
N ALA A 98 -0.29 9.44 17.57
CA ALA A 98 0.55 10.11 18.57
C ALA A 98 -0.07 11.41 19.08
N ARG A 99 -0.77 12.13 18.20
CA ARG A 99 -1.55 13.29 18.59
C ARG A 99 -2.92 12.81 19.07
N GLU A 100 -3.13 12.78 20.38
CA GLU A 100 -4.47 12.74 20.98
C GLU A 100 -5.29 14.02 20.67
N ILE A 101 -5.05 14.68 19.53
CA ILE A 101 -5.86 15.82 19.12
C ILE A 101 -7.31 15.34 19.11
N PRO A 102 -8.23 16.10 19.74
CA PRO A 102 -9.66 15.89 19.61
C PRO A 102 -10.06 16.32 18.19
N LEU A 103 -9.62 15.55 17.19
CA LEU A 103 -10.16 15.64 15.86
C LEU A 103 -11.59 15.19 15.97
N ASP A 104 -12.48 16.07 15.53
CA ASP A 104 -13.88 15.73 15.34
C ASP A 104 -13.98 14.44 14.50
N ARG A 105 -14.90 13.54 14.89
CA ARG A 105 -15.06 12.19 14.30
C ARG A 105 -15.26 12.29 12.79
N SER A 106 -15.93 13.34 12.34
CA SER A 106 -16.14 13.70 10.94
C SER A 106 -14.81 13.90 10.19
N ARG A 107 -13.90 14.72 10.73
CA ARG A 107 -12.59 15.03 10.13
C ARG A 107 -11.69 13.80 10.07
N LEU A 108 -11.65 13.00 11.14
CA LEU A 108 -10.87 11.76 11.14
C LEU A 108 -11.32 10.82 10.01
N ARG A 109 -12.64 10.63 9.85
CA ARG A 109 -13.19 9.79 8.78
C ARG A 109 -12.85 10.34 7.40
N THR A 110 -12.98 11.65 7.19
CA THR A 110 -12.60 12.28 5.91
C THR A 110 -11.13 12.08 5.59
N THR A 111 -10.23 12.31 6.56
CA THR A 111 -8.78 12.11 6.37
C THR A 111 -8.45 10.67 6.03
N LEU A 112 -9.00 9.70 6.78
CA LEU A 112 -8.79 8.28 6.50
C LEU A 112 -9.37 7.87 5.14
N ARG A 113 -10.57 8.36 4.78
CA ARG A 113 -11.15 8.11 3.44
C ARG A 113 -10.23 8.58 2.32
N VAL A 114 -9.69 9.80 2.44
CA VAL A 114 -8.80 10.35 1.40
C VAL A 114 -7.50 9.55 1.34
N LEU A 115 -6.84 9.31 2.47
CA LEU A 115 -5.56 8.58 2.50
C LEU A 115 -5.68 7.15 1.97
N TYR A 116 -6.68 6.42 2.44
CA TYR A 116 -6.85 5.01 2.07
C TYR A 116 -7.54 4.83 0.72
N GLY A 117 -8.44 5.74 0.32
CA GLY A 117 -9.06 5.75 -1.00
C GLY A 117 -8.05 6.06 -2.10
N THR A 118 -7.18 7.06 -1.90
CA THR A 118 -6.11 7.37 -2.87
C THR A 118 -5.11 6.21 -2.97
N THR A 119 -4.72 5.61 -1.84
CA THR A 119 -3.85 4.41 -1.84
C THR A 119 -4.49 3.26 -2.61
N ALA A 120 -5.75 2.93 -2.32
CA ALA A 120 -6.45 1.82 -2.98
C ALA A 120 -6.56 2.05 -4.49
N GLY A 121 -6.88 3.28 -4.91
CA GLY A 121 -6.91 3.68 -6.33
C GLY A 121 -5.55 3.55 -7.00
N ALA A 122 -4.48 4.03 -6.35
CA ALA A 122 -3.11 3.92 -6.88
C ALA A 122 -2.68 2.45 -7.02
N LEU A 123 -2.92 1.61 -6.01
CA LEU A 123 -2.60 0.18 -6.05
C LEU A 123 -3.39 -0.55 -7.15
N ALA A 124 -4.68 -0.22 -7.32
CA ALA A 124 -5.50 -0.77 -8.39
C ALA A 124 -4.99 -0.37 -9.78
N GLY A 125 -4.62 0.90 -9.97
CA GLY A 125 -4.02 1.38 -11.22
C GLY A 125 -2.70 0.69 -11.55
N ILE A 126 -1.83 0.52 -10.56
CA ILE A 126 -0.56 -0.19 -10.73
C ILE A 126 -0.80 -1.67 -11.06
N LEU A 127 -1.76 -2.32 -10.39
CA LEU A 127 -2.13 -3.69 -10.69
C LEU A 127 -2.65 -3.82 -12.13
N ALA A 128 -3.52 -2.90 -12.56
CA ALA A 128 -4.04 -2.89 -13.93
C ALA A 128 -2.93 -2.69 -14.96
N LEU A 129 -2.00 -1.76 -14.71
CA LEU A 129 -0.83 -1.54 -15.55
C LEU A 129 0.06 -2.79 -15.61
N ALA A 130 0.31 -3.44 -14.48
CA ALA A 130 1.13 -4.65 -14.40
C ALA A 130 0.48 -5.83 -15.15
N VAL A 131 -0.84 -5.98 -15.05
CA VAL A 131 -1.61 -7.00 -15.80
C VAL A 131 -1.54 -6.70 -17.28
N TRP A 132 -1.72 -5.45 -17.70
CA TRP A 132 -1.64 -5.07 -19.11
C TRP A 132 -0.26 -5.36 -19.70
N LEU A 133 0.82 -5.01 -18.99
CA LEU A 133 2.19 -5.34 -19.39
C LEU A 133 2.48 -6.84 -19.43
N ALA A 134 1.74 -7.66 -18.67
CA ALA A 134 1.92 -9.11 -18.68
C ALA A 134 1.26 -9.81 -19.89
N HIS A 135 0.33 -9.13 -20.57
CA HIS A 135 -0.40 -9.65 -21.74
C HIS A 135 0.06 -9.02 -23.06
N ARG A 136 1.14 -8.24 -23.03
CA ARG A 136 1.87 -7.76 -24.20
C ARG A 136 3.15 -8.54 -24.38
#